data_AF-A0A9X2BY12-F1
#
_entry.id   AF-A0A9X2BY12-F1
#
_cell.length_a   1.000
_cell.length_b   1.000
_cell.length_c   1.000
_cell.angle_alpha   90.00
_cell.angle_beta   90.00
_cell.angle_gamma   90.00
#
_symmetry.space_group_name_H-M   'P 1'
#
loop_
_entity.id
_entity.type
_entity.pdbx_description
1 polymer ?
#
loop_
_entity_poly.entity_id
_entity_poly.type
_entity_poly.pdbx_seq_one_letter_code
_entity_poly.pdbx_strand_id
1 'polypeptide(L)'
;MTTDRARTDTRDWARARRERTRHLIELGGLVAKAGLVELTDDDRATMLGALLEAAAGLRGTGDDDPAHLRARWRRAGLRAFDADREAAAGTPGQEEGGSLP
;
A
#
# COMPACT_ATOMS: atom_id res chain seq x y z
N MET A 1 -11.50 -40.84 -15.31
CA MET A 1 -11.67 -39.45 -15.78
C MET A 1 -11.73 -38.51 -14.55
N THR A 2 -10.66 -38.47 -13.74
CA THR A 2 -10.71 -37.90 -12.37
C THR A 2 -9.42 -37.24 -11.90
N THR A 3 -8.26 -37.58 -12.49
CA THR A 3 -6.95 -37.03 -12.11
C THR A 3 -6.71 -35.61 -12.64
N ASP A 4 -7.31 -35.25 -13.77
CA ASP A 4 -7.17 -33.94 -14.39
C ASP A 4 -7.88 -32.83 -13.58
N ARG A 5 -9.09 -33.13 -13.09
CA ARG A 5 -9.88 -32.21 -12.25
C ARG A 5 -9.20 -31.90 -10.92
N ALA A 6 -8.64 -32.92 -10.26
CA ALA A 6 -7.95 -32.75 -8.97
C ALA A 6 -6.68 -31.89 -9.07
N ARG A 7 -5.94 -31.98 -10.20
CA ARG A 7 -4.76 -31.14 -10.44
C ARG A 7 -5.13 -29.70 -10.72
N THR A 8 -6.21 -29.46 -11.47
CA THR A 8 -6.71 -28.11 -11.76
C THR A 8 -7.17 -27.42 -10.47
N ASP A 9 -7.93 -28.13 -9.63
CA ASP A 9 -8.38 -27.62 -8.32
C ASP A 9 -7.20 -27.23 -7.40
N THR A 10 -6.17 -28.08 -7.34
CA THR A 10 -4.95 -27.79 -6.58
C THR A 10 -4.20 -26.55 -7.11
N ARG A 11 -4.13 -26.40 -8.45
CA ARG A 11 -3.49 -25.23 -9.09
C ARG A 11 -4.26 -23.95 -8.86
N ASP A 12 -5.59 -24.01 -8.89
CA ASP A 12 -6.46 -22.86 -8.66
C ASP A 12 -6.40 -22.41 -7.21
N TRP A 13 -6.40 -23.34 -6.26
CA TRP A 13 -6.16 -23.04 -4.85
C TRP A 13 -4.80 -22.36 -4.64
N ALA A 14 -3.74 -22.91 -5.23
CA ALA A 14 -2.39 -22.35 -5.11
C ALA A 14 -2.31 -20.94 -5.73
N ARG A 15 -3.02 -20.69 -6.83
CA ARG A 15 -3.12 -19.36 -7.47
C ARG A 15 -3.83 -18.37 -6.56
N ALA A 16 -5.02 -18.72 -6.06
CA ALA A 16 -5.80 -17.88 -5.16
C ALA A 16 -5.03 -17.55 -3.87
N ARG A 17 -4.25 -18.50 -3.34
CA ARG A 17 -3.37 -18.28 -2.19
C ARG A 17 -2.31 -17.22 -2.46
N ARG A 18 -1.64 -17.27 -3.63
CA ARG A 18 -0.62 -16.30 -4.03
C ARG A 18 -1.23 -14.92 -4.26
N GLU A 19 -2.38 -14.85 -4.93
CA GLU A 19 -3.10 -13.61 -5.14
C GLU A 19 -3.50 -12.94 -3.83
N ARG A 20 -4.02 -13.72 -2.86
CA ARG A 20 -4.33 -13.21 -1.53
C ARG A 20 -3.10 -12.69 -0.80
N THR A 21 -2.00 -13.44 -0.79
CA THR A 21 -0.77 -13.00 -0.13
C THR A 21 -0.24 -11.72 -0.76
N ARG A 22 -0.17 -11.66 -2.10
CA ARG A 22 0.29 -10.48 -2.82
C ARG A 22 -0.58 -9.26 -2.48
N HIS A 23 -1.90 -9.43 -2.52
CA HIS A 23 -2.83 -8.36 -2.19
C HIS A 23 -2.62 -7.81 -0.76
N LEU A 24 -2.45 -8.69 0.23
CA LEU A 24 -2.20 -8.25 1.61
C LEU A 24 -0.84 -7.56 1.79
N ILE A 25 0.19 -8.00 1.05
CA ILE A 25 1.50 -7.34 1.03
C ILE A 25 1.38 -5.94 0.40
N GLU A 26 0.68 -5.81 -0.72
CA GLU A 26 0.43 -4.53 -1.38
C GLU A 26 -0.29 -3.56 -0.43
N LEU A 27 -1.35 -4.02 0.26
CA LEU A 27 -2.06 -3.21 1.25
C LEU A 27 -1.17 -2.84 2.45
N GLY A 28 -0.37 -3.79 2.96
CA GLY A 28 0.59 -3.51 4.04
C GLY A 28 1.65 -2.48 3.63
N GLY A 29 2.09 -2.52 2.37
CA GLY A 29 2.99 -1.52 1.80
C GLY A 29 2.40 -0.11 1.80
N LEU A 30 1.08 0.04 1.61
CA LEU A 30 0.41 1.35 1.71
C LEU A 30 0.43 1.91 3.13
N VAL A 31 0.25 1.05 4.13
CA VAL A 31 0.30 1.44 5.55
C VAL A 31 1.70 1.95 5.92
N ALA A 32 2.74 1.21 5.52
CA ALA A 32 4.12 1.62 5.72
C ALA A 32 4.46 2.93 4.98
N LYS A 33 4.07 3.05 3.70
CA LYS A 33 4.31 4.26 2.89
C LYS A 33 3.62 5.51 3.44
N ALA A 34 2.45 5.34 4.05
CA ALA A 34 1.73 6.43 4.71
C ALA A 34 2.42 6.88 6.02
N GLY A 35 3.51 6.24 6.43
CA GLY A 35 4.23 6.53 7.67
C GLY A 35 3.49 6.05 8.92
N LEU A 36 2.37 5.33 8.77
CA LEU A 36 1.53 4.96 9.92
C LEU A 36 2.25 4.04 10.89
N VAL A 37 3.10 3.13 10.40
CA VAL A 37 3.88 2.23 11.27
C VAL A 37 4.78 3.03 12.22
N GLU A 38 5.53 3.99 11.69
CA GLU A 38 6.43 4.84 12.47
C GLU A 38 5.64 5.79 13.40
N LEU A 39 4.63 6.47 12.85
CA LEU A 39 3.84 7.47 13.60
C LEU A 39 3.03 6.86 14.75
N THR A 40 2.75 5.56 14.71
CA THR A 40 1.97 4.84 15.72
C THR A 40 2.78 3.87 16.56
N ASP A 41 4.10 3.79 16.37
CA ASP A 41 4.98 2.80 17.02
C ASP A 41 4.47 1.34 16.84
N ASP A 42 4.05 1.01 15.62
CA ASP A 42 3.41 -0.27 15.24
C ASP A 42 2.15 -0.64 16.07
N ASP A 43 1.52 0.33 16.75
CA ASP A 43 0.28 0.08 17.48
C ASP A 43 -0.90 -0.18 16.52
N ARG A 44 -1.19 -1.47 16.34
CA ARG A 44 -2.22 -1.93 15.40
C ARG A 44 -3.62 -1.43 15.72
N ALA A 45 -3.93 -1.18 16.99
CA ALA A 45 -5.23 -0.66 17.39
C ALA A 45 -5.40 0.79 16.91
N THR A 46 -4.36 1.60 17.05
CA THR A 46 -4.31 3.00 16.59
C THR A 46 -4.38 3.07 15.07
N MET A 47 -3.61 2.24 14.35
CA MET A 47 -3.70 2.15 12.89
C MET A 47 -5.11 1.75 12.41
N LEU A 48 -5.72 0.76 13.06
CA LEU A 48 -7.10 0.36 12.74
C LEU A 48 -8.10 1.50 13.03
N GLY A 49 -7.94 2.21 14.15
CA GLY A 49 -8.77 3.37 14.50
C GLY A 49 -8.75 4.45 13.43
N ALA A 50 -7.56 4.83 12.95
CA ALA A 50 -7.40 5.81 11.88
C ALA A 50 -8.06 5.35 10.55
N LEU A 51 -7.91 4.07 10.19
CA LEU A 51 -8.56 3.51 9.01
C LEU A 51 -10.09 3.46 9.16
N LEU A 52 -10.61 3.23 10.36
CA LEU A 52 -12.03 3.25 10.66
C LEU A 52 -12.62 4.66 10.55
N GLU A 53 -11.91 5.69 11.02
CA GLU A 53 -12.28 7.10 10.82
C GLU A 53 -12.34 7.43 9.32
N ALA A 54 -11.32 7.03 8.56
CA ALA A 54 -11.32 7.25 7.12
C ALA A 54 -12.51 6.56 6.45
N ALA A 55 -12.81 5.31 6.83
CA ALA A 55 -13.95 4.58 6.30
C ALA A 55 -15.29 5.22 6.71
N ALA A 56 -15.39 5.80 7.91
CA ALA A 56 -16.57 6.52 8.38
C ALA A 56 -16.82 7.78 7.53
N GLY A 57 -15.79 8.60 7.30
CA GLY A 57 -15.89 9.75 6.41
C GLY A 57 -16.40 9.39 5.01
N LEU A 58 -15.93 8.27 4.44
CA LEU A 58 -16.39 7.78 3.14
C LEU A 58 -17.83 7.24 3.12
N ARG A 59 -18.40 6.93 4.27
CA ARG A 59 -19.82 6.55 4.44
C ARG A 59 -20.72 7.77 4.64
N GLY A 60 -20.17 9.00 4.68
CA GLY A 60 -20.93 10.23 4.84
C GLY A 60 -21.32 10.53 6.29
N THR A 61 -20.58 10.00 7.28
CA THR A 61 -20.81 10.32 8.70
C THR A 61 -20.07 11.58 9.17
N GLY A 62 -19.43 12.32 8.27
CA GLY A 62 -18.70 13.57 8.57
C GLY A 62 -19.24 14.75 7.77
N ASP A 63 -18.60 15.91 7.93
CA ASP A 63 -19.06 17.18 7.36
C ASP A 63 -18.77 17.34 5.84
N ASP A 64 -17.79 16.58 5.33
CA ASP A 64 -17.39 16.60 3.92
C ASP A 64 -18.23 15.64 3.06
N ASP A 65 -18.53 16.05 1.82
CA ASP A 65 -19.08 15.16 0.81
C ASP A 65 -18.13 13.96 0.52
N PRO A 66 -18.60 12.69 0.58
CA PRO A 66 -17.76 11.52 0.36
C PRO A 66 -17.06 11.48 -1.01
N ALA A 67 -17.64 12.06 -2.06
CA ALA A 67 -17.02 12.09 -3.38
C ALA A 67 -15.86 13.11 -3.42
N HIS A 68 -16.05 14.30 -2.84
CA HIS A 68 -14.97 15.27 -2.65
C HIS A 68 -13.85 14.69 -1.78
N LEU A 69 -14.19 14.03 -0.66
CA LEU A 69 -13.21 13.38 0.21
C LEU A 69 -12.36 12.35 -0.55
N ARG A 70 -13.00 11.45 -1.32
CA ARG A 70 -12.29 10.49 -2.19
C ARG A 70 -11.39 11.18 -3.20
N ALA A 71 -11.88 12.22 -3.88
CA ALA A 71 -11.11 12.93 -4.89
C ALA A 71 -9.87 13.62 -4.28
N ARG A 72 -10.01 14.19 -3.08
CA ARG A 72 -8.90 14.79 -2.31
C ARG A 72 -7.85 13.75 -1.95
N TRP A 73 -8.25 12.63 -1.34
CA TRP A 73 -7.33 11.55 -0.96
C TRP A 73 -6.65 10.90 -2.15
N ARG A 74 -7.37 10.67 -3.26
CA ARG A 74 -6.77 10.13 -4.49
C ARG A 74 -5.65 11.03 -5.01
N ARG A 75 -5.86 12.35 -5.04
CA ARG A 75 -4.82 13.30 -5.47
C ARG A 75 -3.63 13.31 -4.52
N ALA A 76 -3.86 13.25 -3.22
CA ALA A 76 -2.78 13.17 -2.23
C ALA A 76 -1.95 11.89 -2.41
N GLY A 77 -2.61 10.73 -2.55
CA GLY A 77 -1.93 9.45 -2.77
C GLY A 77 -1.10 9.44 -4.05
N LEU A 78 -1.63 9.94 -5.17
CA LEU A 78 -0.88 10.02 -6.43
C LEU A 78 0.40 10.86 -6.28
N ARG A 79 0.32 12.04 -5.65
CA ARG A 79 1.51 12.86 -5.39
C ARG A 79 2.55 12.14 -4.54
N ALA A 80 2.13 11.39 -3.52
CA ALA A 80 3.06 10.60 -2.70
C ALA A 80 3.72 9.46 -3.50
N PHE A 81 3.01 8.85 -4.46
CA PHE A 81 3.62 7.87 -5.36
C PHE A 81 4.61 8.51 -6.33
N ASP A 82 4.28 9.67 -6.90
CA ASP A 82 5.13 10.37 -7.85
C ASP A 82 6.42 10.86 -7.18
N ALA A 83 6.33 11.43 -5.97
CA ALA A 83 7.49 11.87 -5.18
C ALA A 83 8.48 10.72 -4.91
N ASP A 84 8.00 9.54 -4.56
CA ASP A 84 8.86 8.37 -4.35
C ASP A 84 9.54 7.89 -5.64
N ARG A 85 8.85 8.00 -6.78
CA ARG A 85 9.42 7.67 -8.09
C ARG A 85 10.53 8.64 -8.47
N GLU A 86 10.32 9.93 -8.21
CA GLU A 86 11.32 10.97 -8.43
C GLU A 86 12.54 10.78 -7.52
N ALA A 87 12.32 10.49 -6.23
CA ALA A 87 13.40 10.17 -5.29
C ALA A 87 14.21 8.95 -5.73
N ALA A 88 13.54 7.90 -6.22
CA ALA A 88 14.20 6.70 -6.75
C ALA A 88 14.97 6.97 -8.06
N ALA A 89 14.48 7.87 -8.91
CA ALA A 89 15.13 8.23 -10.19
C ALA A 89 16.28 9.25 -10.00
N GLY A 90 16.23 10.07 -8.95
CA GLY A 90 17.18 11.13 -8.63
C GLY A 90 18.50 10.66 -8.01
N THR A 91 18.78 9.35 -7.96
CA THR A 91 20.07 8.81 -7.50
C THR A 91 20.92 8.28 -8.67
N PRO A 92 21.51 9.13 -9.53
CA PRO A 92 22.67 8.74 -10.32
C PRO A 92 23.94 8.85 -9.46
N GLY A 93 24.83 7.86 -9.61
CA GLY A 93 26.00 7.59 -8.79
C GLY A 93 26.72 8.80 -8.18
N GLN A 94 26.84 8.78 -6.86
CA GLN A 94 27.98 9.41 -6.20
C GLN A 94 29.20 8.57 -6.60
N GLU A 95 29.81 8.92 -7.74
CA GLU A 95 31.18 8.57 -8.04
C GLU A 95 32.06 9.26 -6.99
N GLU A 96 32.47 8.50 -5.96
CA GLU A 96 33.56 8.90 -5.09
C GLU A 96 34.88 8.84 -5.90
N GLY A 97 35.09 9.87 -6.73
CA GLY A 97 36.40 10.31 -7.16
C GLY A 97 37.12 11.00 -5.99
N GLY A 98 37.42 10.24 -4.94
CA GLY A 98 38.14 10.71 -3.75
C GLY A 98 39.61 10.34 -3.85
N SER A 99 40.39 11.22 -4.47
CA SER A 99 41.85 11.17 -4.55
C SER A 99 42.50 10.94 -3.17
N LEU A 100 43.27 9.86 -3.03
CA LEU A 100 44.26 9.71 -1.96
C LEU A 100 45.52 10.49 -2.32
N PRO A 101 46.02 11.34 -1.42
CA PRO A 101 47.44 11.38 -1.09
C PRO A 101 47.73 10.60 0.20
#